data_AF-A0A7V5C8A5-F1
#
_entry.id   AF-A0A7V5C8A5-F1
#
_cell.length_a   1.000
_cell.length_b   1.000
_cell.length_c   1.000
_cell.angle_alpha   90.00
_cell.angle_beta   90.00
_cell.angle_gamma   90.00
#
_symmetry.space_group_name_H-M   'P 1'
#
loop_
_entity.id
_entity.type
_entity.pdbx_description
1 polymer ?
#
loop_
_entity_poly.entity_id
_entity_poly.type
_entity_poly.pdbx_seq_one_letter_code
_entity_poly.pdbx_strand_id
1 'polypeptide(L)' 'MGFTVAIDGPAAAGKGTVSKNVAAHFGFAHLDTGLLYRAVGKKVL' A
#
# COMPACT_ATOMS: atom_id res chain seq x y z
N MET A 1 19.74 -1.06 7.39
CA MET A 1 18.91 -0.44 6.33
C MET A 1 18.35 -1.54 5.46
N GLY A 2 17.03 -1.59 5.27
CA GLY A 2 16.36 -2.57 4.40
C GLY A 2 16.01 -1.96 3.05
N PHE A 3 16.00 -2.78 2.00
CA PHE A 3 15.55 -2.37 0.67
C PHE A 3 14.04 -2.04 0.69
N THR A 4 13.65 -0.89 0.11
CA THR A 4 12.27 -0.38 0.16
C THR A 4 11.80 -0.02 -1.24
N VAL A 5 10.54 -0.35 -1.56
CA VAL A 5 9.93 -0.12 -2.87
C VAL A 5 8.66 0.72 -2.70
N ALA A 6 8.58 1.84 -3.43
CA ALA A 6 7.37 2.66 -3.53
C ALA A 6 6.56 2.26 -4.78
N ILE A 7 5.23 2.20 -4.66
CA ILE A 7 4.32 1.83 -5.75
C ILE A 7 3.21 2.88 -5.85
N ASP A 8 3.33 3.76 -6.85
CA ASP A 8 2.45 4.90 -7.08
C ASP A 8 1.63 4.78 -8.37
N GLY A 9 0.60 5.62 -8.51
CA GLY A 9 -0.30 5.64 -9.67
C GLY A 9 -1.72 6.09 -9.31
N PRO A 10 -2.64 6.21 -10.27
CA PRO A 10 -3.98 6.77 -10.05
C PRO A 10 -4.90 5.85 -9.24
N ALA A 11 -6.05 6.38 -8.81
CA ALA A 11 -7.09 5.58 -8.17
C ALA A 11 -7.53 4.43 -9.09
N ALA A 12 -7.93 3.29 -8.48
CA ALA A 12 -8.33 2.07 -9.19
C ALA A 12 -7.28 1.40 -10.11
N ALA A 13 -6.02 1.85 -10.13
CA ALA A 13 -4.96 1.23 -10.94
C ALA A 13 -4.43 -0.14 -10.43
N GLY A 14 -5.08 -0.78 -9.44
CA GLY A 14 -4.65 -2.08 -8.91
C GLY A 14 -3.40 -2.06 -8.00
N LYS A 15 -2.92 -0.89 -7.58
CA LYS A 15 -1.68 -0.73 -6.77
C LYS A 15 -1.66 -1.55 -5.48
N GLY A 16 -2.78 -1.62 -4.76
CA GLY A 16 -2.88 -2.41 -3.53
C GLY A 16 -2.67 -3.90 -3.78
N THR A 17 -3.23 -4.42 -4.87
CA THR A 17 -3.05 -5.82 -5.30
C THR A 17 -1.60 -6.09 -5.69
N VAL A 18 -1.02 -5.26 -6.55
CA VAL A 18 0.37 -5.43 -7.01
C VAL A 18 1.35 -5.34 -5.84
N SER A 19 1.23 -4.32 -4.99
CA SER A 19 2.12 -4.13 -3.84
C SER A 19 2.05 -5.29 -2.84
N LYS A 20 0.87 -5.83 -2.59
CA LYS A 20 0.69 -7.01 -1.73
C LYS A 20 1.37 -8.25 -2.33
N ASN A 21 1.21 -8.48 -3.63
CA ASN A 21 1.81 -9.63 -4.31
C ASN A 21 3.35 -9.53 -4.37
N VAL A 22 3.88 -8.34 -4.66
CA VAL A 22 5.33 -8.06 -4.64
C VAL A 22 5.90 -8.30 -3.25
N ALA A 23 5.25 -7.79 -2.21
CA ALA A 23 5.69 -7.99 -0.84
C ALA A 23 5.70 -9.47 -0.44
N ALA A 24 4.65 -10.21 -0.78
CA ALA A 24 4.59 -11.66 -0.53
C ALA A 24 5.67 -12.45 -1.29
N HIS A 25 5.93 -12.09 -2.56
CA HIS A 25 6.91 -12.77 -3.40
C HIS A 25 8.35 -12.60 -2.89
N PHE A 26 8.71 -11.39 -2.42
CA PHE A 26 10.06 -11.08 -1.95
C PHE A 26 10.23 -11.11 -0.42
N GLY A 27 9.18 -11.43 0.33
CA GLY A 27 9.22 -11.45 1.79
C GLY A 27 9.35 -10.05 2.42
N PHE A 28 8.83 -9.01 1.78
CA PHE A 28 8.82 -7.66 2.34
C PHE A 28 7.63 -7.42 3.26
N ALA A 29 7.80 -6.50 4.21
CA ALA A 29 6.67 -5.88 4.89
C ALA A 29 5.82 -5.10 3.87
N HIS A 30 4.49 -5.10 4.05
CA HIS A 30 3.55 -4.40 3.16
C HIS A 30 2.84 -3.27 3.91
N LEU A 31 2.83 -2.08 3.32
CA LEU A 31 2.15 -0.90 3.84
C LEU A 31 1.24 -0.29 2.77
N ASP A 32 -0.08 -0.30 3.00
CA ASP A 32 -1.06 0.40 2.16
C ASP A 32 -1.42 1.75 2.80
N THR A 33 -0.81 2.83 2.31
CA THR A 33 -1.06 4.20 2.79
C THR A 33 -2.49 4.66 2.49
N GLY A 34 -3.14 4.13 1.45
CA GLY A 34 -4.52 4.44 1.12
C GLY A 34 -5.50 3.96 2.19
N LEU A 35 -5.24 2.82 2.83
CA LEU A 35 -6.05 2.35 3.96
C LEU A 35 -5.91 3.26 5.19
N LEU A 36 -4.72 3.79 5.45
CA LEU A 36 -4.50 4.74 6.55
C LEU A 36 -5.36 5.99 6.37
N TYR A 37 -5.28 6.63 5.20
CA TYR A 37 -6.08 7.84 4.92
C TYR A 37 -7.58 7.58 4.97
N ARG A 38 -8.06 6.44 4.44
CA ARG A 38 -9.48 6.06 4.54
C ARG A 38 -9.94 5.84 5.98
N ALA A 39 -9.12 5.18 6.80
CA ALA A 39 -9.44 4.94 8.21
C ALA A 39 -9.50 6.25 9.00
N VAL A 40 -8.55 7.17 8.75
CA VAL A 40 -8.56 8.51 9.35
C VAL A 40 -9.80 9.28 8.91
N GLY A 41 -10.10 9.33 7.61
CA GLY A 41 -11.30 10.00 7.10
C GLY A 41 -12.59 9.48 7.74
N LYS A 42 -12.73 8.16 7.89
CA LYS A 42 -13.87 7.52 8.58
C LYS A 42 -13.96 7.89 10.07
N LYS A 43 -12.84 8.19 10.73
CA LYS A 43 -12.82 8.55 12.16
C LYS A 43 -13.19 10.02 12.40
N VAL A 44 -12.95 10.89 11.40
CA VAL A 44 -13.10 12.34 11.53
C VAL A 44 -14.44 12.84 11.00
N LEU A 45 -15.03 12.15 10.02
CA LEU A 45 -16.37 12.39 9.48
C LEU A 45 -17.41 11.58 10.24
#